data_AF-A0A1F4AIH3-F1
#
_entry.id   AF-A0A1F4AIH3-F1
#
_cell.length_a   1.000
_cell.length_b   1.000
_cell.length_c   1.000
_cell.angle_alpha   90.00
_cell.angle_beta   90.00
_cell.angle_gamma   90.00
#
_symmetry.space_group_name_H-M   'P 1'
#
loop_
_entity.id
_entity.type
_entity.pdbx_description
1 polymer ?
#
loop_
_entity_poly.entity_id
_entity_poly.type
_entity_poly.pdbx_seq_one_letter_code
_entity_poly.pdbx_strand_id
1 'polypeptide(L)'
;MNVKQAGFTLIELVMVIVILGILAAVAVPKFIDLSSEAKVAAVKGVAGAVSSAFATNYAAKAAGNTAAIAIAAAAVTVSAAAGSVMQGGVPTGFTVNAGGVSTANCGTAGLAISLTVTDGANTAPATLICTA
;
A
#
# COMPACT_ATOMS: atom_id res chain seq x y z
N MET A 1 -59.26 -15.93 -2.04
CA MET A 1 -58.71 -16.78 -0.97
C MET A 1 -57.84 -15.90 -0.10
N ASN A 2 -58.31 -15.54 1.11
CA ASN A 2 -57.53 -14.72 2.04
C ASN A 2 -56.49 -15.61 2.73
N VAL A 3 -55.23 -15.46 2.34
CA VAL A 3 -54.10 -16.08 3.02
C VAL A 3 -53.94 -15.39 4.38
N LYS A 4 -54.09 -16.14 5.47
CA LYS A 4 -53.84 -15.65 6.83
C LYS A 4 -52.35 -15.34 6.96
N GLN A 5 -52.02 -14.08 7.23
CA GLN A 5 -50.65 -13.66 7.53
C GLN A 5 -50.24 -14.25 8.88
N ALA A 6 -49.35 -15.25 8.86
CA ALA A 6 -48.72 -15.78 10.06
C ALA A 6 -47.72 -14.75 10.59
N GLY A 7 -47.95 -14.23 11.80
CA GLY A 7 -46.99 -13.37 12.47
C GLY A 7 -45.79 -14.17 13.00
N PHE A 8 -44.63 -13.53 13.07
CA PHE A 8 -43.42 -14.10 13.67
C PHE A 8 -43.61 -14.26 15.18
N THR A 9 -43.09 -15.34 15.76
CA THR A 9 -43.16 -15.54 17.22
C THR A 9 -42.08 -14.73 17.93
N LEU A 10 -42.35 -14.27 19.17
CA LEU A 10 -41.35 -13.56 19.97
C LEU A 10 -40.13 -14.45 20.26
N ILE A 11 -40.32 -15.76 20.43
CA ILE A 11 -39.23 -16.71 20.67
C ILE A 11 -38.31 -16.83 19.44
N GLU A 12 -38.85 -16.81 18.22
CA GLU A 12 -38.03 -16.83 17.00
C GLU A 12 -37.19 -15.56 16.87
N LEU A 13 -37.72 -14.39 17.24
CA LEU A 13 -36.94 -13.17 17.19
C LEU A 13 -35.81 -13.18 18.24
N VAL A 14 -36.11 -13.66 19.46
CA VAL A 14 -35.11 -13.76 20.54
C VAL A 14 -34.02 -14.78 20.20
N MET A 15 -34.36 -15.95 19.64
CA MET A 15 -33.34 -16.95 19.31
C MET A 15 -32.38 -16.44 18.21
N VAL A 16 -32.89 -15.65 17.25
CA VAL A 16 -32.07 -15.10 16.15
C VAL A 16 -31.04 -14.11 16.68
N ILE A 17 -31.43 -13.17 17.56
CA ILE A 17 -30.48 -12.20 18.12
C ILE A 17 -29.43 -12.87 19.01
N VAL A 18 -29.78 -13.96 19.70
CA VAL A 18 -28.83 -14.74 20.50
C VAL A 18 -27.80 -15.42 19.59
N ILE A 19 -28.24 -16.07 18.50
CA ILE A 19 -27.34 -16.70 17.53
C ILE A 19 -26.43 -15.66 16.88
N LEU A 20 -26.99 -14.53 16.42
CA LEU A 20 -26.21 -13.43 15.84
C LEU A 20 -25.21 -12.84 16.85
N GLY A 21 -25.57 -12.76 18.13
CA GLY A 21 -24.68 -12.32 19.20
C GLY A 21 -23.46 -13.23 19.36
N ILE A 22 -23.65 -14.55 19.35
CA ILE A 22 -22.55 -15.52 19.46
C ILE A 22 -21.65 -15.46 18.21
N LEU A 23 -22.24 -15.43 17.01
CA LEU A 23 -21.49 -15.32 15.76
C LEU A 23 -20.67 -14.02 15.69
N ALA A 24 -21.26 -12.90 16.11
CA ALA A 24 -20.56 -11.61 16.14
C ALA A 24 -19.38 -11.62 17.14
N ALA A 25 -19.57 -12.21 18.32
CA ALA A 25 -18.53 -12.27 19.35
C ALA A 25 -17.26 -13.00 18.87
N VAL A 26 -17.40 -14.04 18.03
CA VAL A 26 -16.25 -14.78 17.48
C VAL A 26 -15.72 -14.18 16.18
N ALA A 27 -16.58 -13.62 15.33
CA ALA A 27 -16.20 -13.13 14.01
C ALA A 27 -15.50 -11.76 14.07
N VAL A 28 -15.93 -10.87 14.97
CA VAL A 28 -15.41 -9.48 15.04
C VAL A 28 -13.90 -9.43 15.32
N PRO A 29 -13.35 -10.15 16.32
CA PRO A 29 -11.91 -10.13 16.58
C PRO A 29 -11.09 -10.62 15.37
N LYS A 30 -11.51 -11.74 14.75
CA LYS A 30 -10.87 -12.29 13.56
C LYS A 30 -10.91 -11.31 12.38
N PHE A 31 -12.02 -10.61 12.18
CA PHE A 31 -12.14 -9.63 11.11
C PHE A 31 -11.19 -8.43 11.29
N ILE A 32 -10.99 -7.98 12.53
CA ILE A 32 -10.05 -6.89 12.85
C ILE A 32 -8.61 -7.34 12.57
N ASP A 33 -8.23 -8.54 13.00
CA ASP A 33 -6.90 -9.10 12.74
C ASP A 33 -6.61 -9.18 11.23
N LEU A 34 -7.53 -9.78 10.47
CA LEU A 34 -7.42 -9.92 9.02
C LEU A 34 -7.34 -8.55 8.32
N SER A 35 -8.12 -7.58 8.78
CA SER A 35 -8.08 -6.22 8.24
C SER A 35 -6.72 -5.55 8.48
N SER A 36 -6.11 -5.78 9.64
CA SER A 36 -4.77 -5.27 9.97
C SER A 36 -3.71 -5.93 9.08
N GLU A 37 -3.74 -7.26 8.96
CA GLU A 37 -2.82 -8.02 8.11
C GLU A 37 -2.94 -7.60 6.64
N ALA A 38 -4.16 -7.39 6.15
CA ALA A 38 -4.41 -6.91 4.79
C ALA A 38 -3.77 -5.54 4.52
N LYS A 39 -3.82 -4.61 5.49
CA LYS A 39 -3.16 -3.29 5.37
C LYS A 39 -1.64 -3.44 5.32
N VAL A 40 -1.07 -4.25 6.20
CA VAL A 40 0.38 -4.53 6.20
C VAL A 40 0.81 -5.16 4.87
N ALA A 41 0.04 -6.12 4.35
CA ALA A 41 0.30 -6.74 3.06
C ALA A 41 0.21 -5.74 1.90
N ALA A 42 -0.77 -4.83 1.93
CA ALA A 42 -0.91 -3.78 0.93
C ALA A 42 0.30 -2.83 0.91
N VAL A 43 0.75 -2.35 2.08
CA VAL A 43 1.94 -1.49 2.18
C VAL A 43 3.20 -2.21 1.67
N LYS A 44 3.38 -3.49 2.02
CA LYS A 44 4.49 -4.31 1.49
C LYS A 44 4.40 -4.47 -0.04
N GLY A 45 3.20 -4.68 -0.57
CA GLY A 45 2.96 -4.78 -2.01
C GLY A 45 3.35 -3.50 -2.75
N VAL A 46 2.91 -2.34 -2.24
CA VAL A 46 3.28 -1.04 -2.82
C VAL A 46 4.79 -0.80 -2.70
N ALA A 47 5.41 -1.10 -1.56
CA ALA A 47 6.86 -0.95 -1.38
C ALA A 47 7.69 -1.83 -2.33
N GLY A 48 7.24 -3.05 -2.58
CA GLY A 48 7.81 -3.94 -3.60
C GLY A 48 7.66 -3.36 -5.00
N ALA A 49 6.48 -2.84 -5.34
CA ALA A 49 6.23 -2.21 -6.64
C ALA A 49 7.11 -0.97 -6.86
N VAL A 50 7.24 -0.09 -5.85
CA VAL A 50 8.13 1.08 -5.88
C VAL A 50 9.58 0.65 -6.16
N SER A 51 10.07 -0.35 -5.43
CA SER A 51 11.45 -0.84 -5.59
C SER A 51 11.68 -1.46 -6.97
N SER A 52 10.73 -2.26 -7.44
CA SER A 52 10.79 -2.87 -8.77
C SER A 52 10.76 -1.82 -9.88
N ALA A 53 9.97 -0.76 -9.70
CA ALA A 53 9.87 0.32 -10.68
C ALA A 53 11.19 1.10 -10.78
N PHE A 54 11.84 1.43 -9.66
CA PHE A 54 13.18 2.04 -9.66
C PHE A 54 14.24 1.13 -10.27
N ALA A 55 14.24 -0.16 -9.94
CA ALA A 55 15.18 -1.12 -10.54
C ALA A 55 15.01 -1.22 -12.06
N THR A 56 13.77 -1.29 -12.54
CA THR A 56 13.47 -1.34 -13.99
C THR A 56 13.85 -0.02 -14.68
N ASN A 57 13.61 1.11 -14.02
CA ASN A 57 13.97 2.43 -14.53
C ASN A 57 15.48 2.62 -14.66
N TYR A 58 16.22 2.19 -13.64
CA TYR A 58 17.69 2.16 -13.67
C TYR A 58 18.20 1.25 -14.78
N ALA A 59 17.69 0.02 -14.88
CA ALA A 59 18.10 -0.92 -15.93
C ALA A 59 17.81 -0.35 -17.34
N ALA A 60 16.65 0.28 -17.55
CA ALA A 60 16.31 0.93 -18.80
C ALA A 60 17.26 2.09 -19.13
N LYS A 61 17.59 2.93 -18.14
CA LYS A 61 18.54 4.04 -18.33
C LYS A 61 19.95 3.54 -18.62
N ALA A 62 20.41 2.51 -17.91
CA ALA A 62 21.70 1.86 -18.12
C ALA A 62 21.81 1.20 -19.51
N ALA A 63 20.69 0.74 -20.07
CA ALA A 63 20.60 0.24 -21.44
C ALA A 63 20.52 1.34 -22.52
N GLY A 64 20.60 2.62 -22.14
CA GLY A 64 20.54 3.75 -23.07
C GLY A 64 19.14 4.14 -23.52
N ASN A 65 18.08 3.65 -22.85
CA ASN A 65 16.72 4.05 -23.15
C ASN A 65 16.48 5.50 -22.70
N THR A 66 16.25 6.41 -23.65
CA THR A 66 16.03 7.84 -23.40
C THR A 66 14.65 8.14 -22.81
N ALA A 67 13.71 7.20 -22.85
CA ALA A 67 12.42 7.30 -22.16
C ALA A 67 12.52 6.91 -20.67
N ALA A 68 13.66 6.38 -20.21
CA ALA A 68 13.88 6.15 -18.78
C ALA A 68 14.01 7.49 -18.04
N ILE A 69 13.59 7.49 -16.77
CA ILE A 69 13.50 8.71 -15.98
C ILE A 69 14.86 9.02 -15.37
N ALA A 70 15.33 10.25 -15.55
CA ALA A 70 16.58 10.70 -14.94
C ALA A 70 16.35 11.06 -13.47
N ILE A 71 17.12 10.42 -12.59
CA ILE A 71 17.11 10.62 -11.14
C ILE A 71 18.57 10.85 -10.73
N ALA A 72 18.99 12.11 -10.82
CA ALA A 72 20.41 12.49 -10.80
C ALA A 72 20.70 13.82 -10.08
N ALA A 73 19.75 14.33 -9.29
CA ALA A 73 19.89 15.61 -8.61
C ALA A 73 20.47 15.48 -7.20
N ALA A 74 21.17 16.54 -6.75
CA ALA A 74 21.68 16.65 -5.38
C ALA A 74 20.56 16.62 -4.32
N ALA A 75 19.33 16.97 -4.72
CA ALA A 75 18.12 16.81 -3.94
C ALA A 75 16.97 16.37 -4.84
N VAL A 76 16.58 15.11 -4.73
CA VAL A 76 15.42 14.51 -5.40
C VAL A 76 14.31 14.36 -4.39
N THR A 77 13.14 14.97 -4.63
CA THR A 77 11.95 14.68 -3.84
C THR A 77 11.50 13.25 -4.10
N VAL A 78 11.57 12.37 -3.09
CA VAL A 78 11.39 10.93 -3.30
C VAL A 78 9.97 10.53 -3.67
N SER A 79 8.97 11.25 -3.15
CA SER A 79 7.57 11.07 -3.53
C SER A 79 7.31 11.46 -4.98
N ALA A 80 7.96 12.53 -5.48
CA ALA A 80 7.88 12.93 -6.87
C ALA A 80 8.58 11.91 -7.79
N ALA A 81 9.78 11.45 -7.41
CA ALA A 81 10.51 10.43 -8.15
C ALA A 81 9.72 9.12 -8.25
N ALA A 82 9.14 8.65 -7.15
CA ALA A 82 8.29 7.46 -7.14
C ALA A 82 7.05 7.66 -8.02
N GLY A 83 6.40 8.84 -7.94
CA GLY A 83 5.25 9.18 -8.79
C GLY A 83 5.58 9.18 -10.28
N SER A 84 6.74 9.70 -10.66
CA SER A 84 7.20 9.68 -12.05
C SER A 84 7.53 8.27 -12.54
N VAL A 85 8.25 7.48 -11.73
CA VAL A 85 8.70 6.13 -12.12
C VAL A 85 7.57 5.12 -12.17
N MET A 86 6.52 5.29 -11.37
CA MET A 86 5.36 4.39 -11.31
C MET A 86 4.25 4.72 -12.34
N GLN A 87 4.54 5.37 -13.48
CA GLN A 87 3.69 5.60 -14.67
C GLN A 87 2.15 5.61 -14.51
N GLY A 88 1.66 6.23 -13.43
CA GLY A 88 0.33 5.96 -12.85
C GLY A 88 0.28 6.41 -11.39
N GLY A 89 1.46 6.61 -10.80
CA GLY A 89 1.66 7.27 -9.54
C GLY A 89 1.66 6.29 -8.37
N VAL A 90 2.01 6.81 -7.20
CA VAL A 90 1.85 6.06 -5.95
C VAL A 90 0.34 6.00 -5.65
N PRO A 91 -0.22 4.81 -5.32
CA PRO A 91 -1.64 4.69 -5.00
C PRO A 91 -2.08 5.63 -3.88
N THR A 92 -3.34 6.08 -3.93
CA THR A 92 -3.90 6.98 -2.92
C THR A 92 -3.85 6.35 -1.52
N GLY A 93 -3.57 7.18 -0.51
CA GLY A 93 -3.39 6.72 0.87
C GLY A 93 -2.00 6.18 1.19
N PHE A 94 -1.11 6.01 0.20
CA PHE A 94 0.28 5.66 0.42
C PHE A 94 1.21 6.85 0.15
N THR A 95 2.27 6.97 0.95
CA THR A 95 3.33 7.95 0.74
C THR A 95 4.69 7.26 0.77
N VAL A 96 5.65 7.81 0.02
CA VAL A 96 7.02 7.30 -0.07
C VAL A 96 7.96 8.36 0.49
N ASN A 97 8.84 7.96 1.41
CA ASN A 97 9.76 8.84 2.11
C ASN A 97 11.17 8.20 2.21
N ALA A 98 12.22 8.98 2.48
CA ALA A 98 13.57 8.45 2.70
C ALA A 98 13.98 8.63 4.17
N GLY A 99 13.67 7.66 5.02
CA GLY A 99 14.13 7.68 6.42
C GLY A 99 13.68 8.91 7.22
N GLY A 100 12.50 9.47 6.95
CA GLY A 100 12.02 10.70 7.59
C GLY A 100 12.27 11.97 6.77
N VAL A 101 13.05 11.90 5.70
CA VAL A 101 13.42 13.04 4.85
C VAL A 101 12.76 12.92 3.48
N SER A 102 12.09 13.99 3.04
CA SER A 102 11.38 14.02 1.75
C SER A 102 12.30 14.11 0.53
N THR A 103 13.60 14.29 0.75
CA THR A 103 14.61 14.41 -0.31
C THR A 103 15.72 13.39 -0.15
N ALA A 104 16.19 12.87 -1.28
CA ALA A 104 17.33 11.97 -1.37
C ALA A 104 18.39 12.57 -2.31
N ASN A 105 19.66 12.38 -1.99
CA ASN A 105 20.76 12.85 -2.83
C ASN A 105 21.15 11.76 -3.83
N CYS A 106 20.85 11.99 -5.12
CA CYS A 106 21.25 11.11 -6.21
C CYS A 106 22.46 11.70 -6.94
N GLY A 107 23.61 11.69 -6.27
CA GLY A 107 24.87 12.18 -6.84
C GLY A 107 25.63 11.17 -7.70
N THR A 108 25.19 9.91 -7.78
CA THR A 108 25.89 8.85 -8.50
C THR A 108 24.91 7.81 -9.06
N ALA A 109 25.09 7.41 -10.31
CA ALA A 109 24.29 6.34 -10.92
C ALA A 109 24.48 5.02 -10.15
N GLY A 110 23.39 4.27 -9.95
CA GLY A 110 23.42 3.00 -9.23
C GLY A 110 23.46 3.14 -7.71
N LEU A 111 23.50 4.35 -7.16
CA LEU A 111 23.35 4.57 -5.72
C LEU A 111 21.96 4.08 -5.28
N ALA A 112 21.95 3.10 -4.38
CA ALA A 112 20.73 2.58 -3.76
C ALA A 112 20.43 3.35 -2.47
N ILE A 113 19.21 3.85 -2.34
CA ILE A 113 18.76 4.65 -1.20
C ILE A 113 17.56 3.96 -0.55
N SER A 114 17.64 3.76 0.76
CA SER A 114 16.55 3.18 1.54
C SER A 114 15.39 4.16 1.67
N LEU A 115 14.21 3.70 1.27
CA LEU A 115 12.94 4.38 1.37
C LEU A 115 12.01 3.65 2.34
N THR A 116 11.00 4.36 2.80
CA THR A 116 9.87 3.82 3.54
C THR A 116 8.58 4.22 2.83
N VAL A 117 7.77 3.22 2.51
CA VAL A 117 6.38 3.43 2.09
C VAL A 117 5.49 3.32 3.32
N THR A 118 4.52 4.23 3.45
CA THR A 118 3.57 4.22 4.58
C THR A 118 2.15 4.51 4.14
N ASP A 119 1.18 3.87 4.79
CA ASP A 119 -0.26 4.20 4.72
C ASP A 119 -0.71 5.15 5.86
N GLY A 120 0.24 5.71 6.62
CA GLY A 120 0.01 6.54 7.80
C GLY A 120 0.11 5.81 9.14
N ALA A 121 -0.07 4.48 9.17
CA ALA A 121 0.04 3.66 10.39
C ALA A 121 1.05 2.51 10.26
N ASN A 122 1.12 1.91 9.08
CA ASN A 122 2.00 0.81 8.72
C ASN A 122 3.11 1.33 7.81
N THR A 123 4.28 0.70 7.88
CA THR A 123 5.43 1.04 7.05
C THR A 123 6.07 -0.21 6.44
N ALA A 124 6.62 -0.08 5.24
CA ALA A 124 7.46 -1.12 4.63
C ALA A 124 8.66 -0.49 3.90
N PRO A 125 9.82 -1.16 3.90
CA PRO A 125 11.01 -0.66 3.22
C PRO A 125 10.88 -0.78 1.70
N ALA A 126 11.36 0.23 0.99
CA ALA A 126 11.53 0.23 -0.46
C ALA A 126 12.94 0.73 -0.81
N THR A 127 13.36 0.54 -2.06
CA THR A 127 14.68 0.98 -2.54
C THR A 127 14.53 1.86 -3.77
N LEU A 128 15.11 3.05 -3.71
CA LEU A 128 15.35 3.89 -4.88
C LEU A 128 16.72 3.61 -5.44
N ILE A 129 16.85 3.59 -6.76
CA ILE A 129 18.14 3.48 -7.44
C ILE A 129 18.32 4.69 -8.34
N CYS A 130 19.37 5.48 -8.09
CA CYS A 130 19.67 6.68 -8.86
C CYS A 130 20.11 6.32 -10.28
N THR A 131 19.73 7.13 -11.28
CA THR A 131 19.93 6.77 -12.70
C THR A 131 20.98 7.61 -13.45
N ALA A 132 21.53 8.65 -12.82
CA ALA A 132 22.47 9.64 -13.37
C ALA A 132 21.99 10.40 -14.63
#